data_AF-A0A9X0J6D8-F1
#
_entry.id   AF-A0A9X0J6D8-F1
#
_cell.length_a   1.000
_cell.length_b   1.000
_cell.length_c   1.000
_cell.angle_alpha   90.00
_cell.angle_beta   90.00
_cell.angle_gamma   90.00
#
_symmetry.space_group_name_H-M   'P 1'
#
loop_
_entity.id
_entity.type
_entity.pdbx_description
1 polymer ?
#
loop_
_entity_poly.entity_id
_entity_poly.type
_entity_poly.pdbx_seq_one_letter_code
_entity_poly.pdbx_strand_id
1 'polypeptide(L)'
;MKKINLNGKTYNLELTLNNLRDFGFVPNKIGENSEILSNIVAGLNLGDAFTLIDVLTKLLKRYNIKEKDIEKAVIRDKNSGDLYKLLIDFFKTEPLTKRMMKTINPLITEAFDKIKNPMEKLANQE
;
A
#
# COMPACT_ATOMS: atom_id res chain seq x y z
N MET A 1 -13.58 9.67 0.09
CA MET A 1 -13.17 8.74 -0.97
C MET A 1 -11.90 9.26 -1.62
N LYS A 2 -10.82 8.48 -1.63
CA LYS A 2 -9.57 8.85 -2.31
C LYS A 2 -9.63 8.51 -3.80
N LYS A 3 -8.92 9.26 -4.64
CA LYS A 3 -8.85 9.03 -6.09
C LYS A 3 -7.40 8.86 -6.51
N ILE A 4 -7.17 8.02 -7.52
CA ILE A 4 -5.87 7.86 -8.17
C ILE A 4 -6.02 8.03 -9.68
N ASN A 5 -4.95 8.47 -10.32
CA ASN A 5 -4.86 8.50 -11.78
C ASN A 5 -3.91 7.39 -12.22
N LEU A 6 -4.35 6.53 -13.13
CA LEU A 6 -3.50 5.55 -13.79
C LEU A 6 -3.72 5.65 -15.30
N ASN A 7 -2.65 5.91 -16.04
CA ASN A 7 -2.67 6.02 -17.51
C ASN A 7 -3.74 7.00 -18.03
N GLY A 8 -3.85 8.18 -17.40
CA GLY A 8 -4.78 9.23 -17.78
C GLY A 8 -6.24 8.97 -17.38
N LYS A 9 -6.53 7.89 -16.66
CA LYS A 9 -7.87 7.57 -16.14
C LYS A 9 -7.91 7.71 -14.63
N THR A 10 -8.98 8.32 -14.13
CA THR A 10 -9.20 8.50 -12.70
C THR A 10 -10.05 7.35 -12.14
N TYR A 11 -9.57 6.73 -11.06
CA TYR A 11 -10.26 5.66 -10.34
C TYR A 11 -10.54 6.09 -8.90
N ASN A 12 -11.71 5.74 -8.38
CA ASN A 12 -12.02 5.93 -6.97
C ASN A 12 -11.53 4.71 -6.19
N LEU A 13 -10.70 4.95 -5.18
CA LEU A 13 -10.32 3.92 -4.24
C LEU A 13 -11.46 3.69 -3.25
N GLU A 14 -11.74 2.41 -3.03
CA GLU A 14 -12.68 1.94 -2.03
C GLU A 14 -12.17 0.63 -1.47
N LEU A 15 -12.36 0.44 -0.16
CA LEU A 15 -12.02 -0.79 0.53
C LEU A 15 -13.31 -1.44 0.99
N THR A 16 -13.64 -2.57 0.37
CA THR A 16 -14.81 -3.37 0.70
C THR A 16 -14.39 -4.66 1.42
N LEU A 17 -15.35 -5.38 1.99
CA LEU A 17 -15.11 -6.71 2.57
C LEU A 17 -14.58 -7.71 1.53
N ASN A 18 -14.97 -7.57 0.26
CA ASN A 18 -14.44 -8.41 -0.81
C ASN A 18 -12.97 -8.10 -1.08
N ASN A 19 -12.57 -6.83 -1.05
CA ASN A 19 -11.16 -6.46 -1.17
C ASN A 19 -10.34 -7.03 0.00
N LEU A 20 -10.85 -6.92 1.24
CA LEU A 20 -10.19 -7.50 2.40
C LEU A 20 -9.98 -9.01 2.26
N ARG A 21 -11.01 -9.73 1.79
CA ARG A 21 -10.89 -11.16 1.51
C ARG A 21 -9.86 -11.45 0.41
N ASP A 22 -9.87 -10.65 -0.66
CA ASP A 22 -8.88 -10.78 -1.74
C ASP A 22 -7.45 -10.55 -1.22
N PHE A 23 -7.26 -9.68 -0.23
CA PHE A 23 -5.99 -9.49 0.49
C PHE A 23 -5.65 -10.63 1.47
N GLY A 24 -6.54 -11.59 1.69
CA GLY A 24 -6.34 -12.70 2.63
C GLY A 24 -6.80 -12.42 4.07
N PHE A 25 -7.51 -11.33 4.32
CA PHE A 25 -7.99 -11.01 5.67
C PHE A 25 -9.07 -12.02 6.10
N VAL A 26 -8.94 -12.51 7.33
CA VAL A 26 -9.87 -13.47 7.93
C VAL A 26 -10.78 -12.75 8.92
N PRO A 27 -12.10 -13.00 8.89
CA PRO A 27 -13.03 -12.40 9.85
C PRO A 27 -12.60 -12.66 11.31
N ASN A 28 -12.68 -11.64 12.15
CA ASN A 28 -12.37 -11.68 13.58
C ASN A 28 -10.92 -12.05 13.98
N LYS A 29 -9.99 -12.18 13.02
CA LYS A 29 -8.57 -12.47 13.28
C LYS A 29 -7.71 -11.20 13.23
N ILE A 30 -7.91 -10.28 14.18
CA ILE A 30 -7.22 -8.97 14.17
C ILE A 30 -5.70 -9.12 14.14
N GLY A 31 -5.12 -10.08 14.87
CA GLY A 31 -3.67 -10.33 14.89
C GLY A 31 -3.12 -10.70 13.52
N GLU A 32 -3.66 -11.76 12.91
CA GLU A 32 -3.29 -12.23 11.56
C GLU A 32 -3.53 -11.13 10.51
N ASN A 33 -4.66 -10.44 10.58
CA ASN A 33 -4.98 -9.34 9.66
C ASN A 33 -4.03 -8.13 9.81
N SER A 34 -3.54 -7.87 11.02
CA SER A 34 -2.55 -6.82 11.27
C SER A 34 -1.20 -7.19 10.65
N GLU A 35 -0.80 -8.46 10.69
CA GLU A 35 0.40 -8.96 10.03
C GLU A 35 0.30 -8.82 8.50
N ILE A 36 -0.82 -9.26 7.91
CA ILE A 36 -1.09 -9.09 6.48
C ILE A 36 -0.99 -7.62 6.08
N LEU A 37 -1.68 -6.73 6.81
CA LEU A 37 -1.63 -5.30 6.54
C LEU A 37 -0.23 -4.72 6.74
N SER A 38 0.52 -5.22 7.71
CA SER A 38 1.90 -4.78 7.97
C SER A 38 2.82 -5.13 6.81
N ASN A 39 2.70 -6.33 6.24
CA ASN A 39 3.49 -6.74 5.09
C ASN A 39 3.17 -5.87 3.86
N ILE A 40 1.88 -5.59 3.62
CA ILE A 40 1.45 -4.69 2.54
C ILE A 40 2.05 -3.29 2.73
N VAL A 41 1.90 -2.70 3.92
CA VAL A 41 2.38 -1.34 4.20
C VAL A 41 3.91 -1.26 4.17
N ALA A 42 4.61 -2.30 4.64
CA ALA A 42 6.07 -2.38 4.57
C ALA A 42 6.56 -2.42 3.12
N GLY A 43 5.95 -3.27 2.27
CA GLY A 43 6.28 -3.32 0.84
C GLY A 43 6.05 -1.98 0.15
N LEU A 44 4.94 -1.30 0.46
CA LEU A 44 4.67 0.04 -0.08
C LEU A 44 5.70 1.08 0.40
N ASN A 45 6.13 1.05 1.66
CA ASN A 45 7.16 1.96 2.18
C ASN A 45 8.54 1.71 1.56
N LEU A 46 8.85 0.46 1.21
CA LEU A 46 10.09 0.08 0.54
C LEU A 46 10.09 0.38 -0.97
N GLY A 47 8.96 0.85 -1.52
CA GLY A 47 8.82 1.08 -2.95
C GLY A 47 8.77 -0.20 -3.77
N ASP A 48 8.28 -1.30 -3.19
CA ASP A 48 8.15 -2.58 -3.89
C ASP A 48 7.04 -2.50 -4.95
N ALA A 49 7.45 -2.52 -6.22
CA ALA A 49 6.55 -2.43 -7.36
C ALA A 49 5.57 -3.63 -7.43
N PHE A 50 5.98 -4.82 -6.99
CA PHE A 50 5.09 -5.99 -6.99
C PHE A 50 3.97 -5.80 -5.98
N THR A 51 4.29 -5.36 -4.76
CA THR A 51 3.28 -5.00 -3.76
C THR A 51 2.34 -3.90 -4.28
N LEU A 52 2.86 -2.87 -4.95
CA LEU A 52 2.02 -1.80 -5.52
C LEU A 52 1.04 -2.34 -6.57
N ILE A 53 1.52 -3.14 -7.52
CA ILE A 53 0.70 -3.73 -8.58
C ILE A 53 -0.38 -4.65 -7.98
N ASP A 54 0.00 -5.48 -7.00
CA ASP A 54 -0.91 -6.40 -6.34
C ASP A 54 -2.04 -5.67 -5.59
N VAL A 55 -1.68 -4.64 -4.82
CA VAL A 55 -2.65 -3.80 -4.10
C VAL A 55 -3.61 -3.12 -5.06
N LEU A 56 -3.10 -2.50 -6.13
CA LEU A 56 -3.93 -1.84 -7.12
C LEU A 56 -4.84 -2.83 -7.84
N THR A 57 -4.35 -4.02 -8.17
CA THR A 57 -5.15 -5.08 -8.81
C THR A 57 -6.34 -5.48 -7.95
N LYS A 58 -6.12 -5.66 -6.64
CA LYS A 58 -7.18 -6.00 -5.68
C LYS A 58 -8.15 -4.85 -5.44
N LEU A 59 -7.68 -3.61 -5.29
CA LEU A 59 -8.55 -2.45 -5.05
C LEU A 59 -9.37 -2.05 -6.28
N LEU A 60 -8.81 -2.21 -7.48
CA LEU A 60 -9.43 -1.78 -8.73
C LEU A 60 -10.19 -2.89 -9.45
N LYS A 61 -10.27 -4.10 -8.88
CA LYS A 61 -10.94 -5.27 -9.46
C LYS A 61 -12.35 -4.97 -9.98
N ARG A 62 -13.12 -4.11 -9.28
CA ARG A 62 -14.47 -3.68 -9.70
C ARG A 62 -14.53 -2.95 -11.05
N TYR A 63 -13.42 -2.34 -11.47
CA TYR A 63 -13.29 -1.63 -12.74
C TYR A 63 -12.89 -2.57 -13.88
N ASN A 64 -12.74 -3.87 -13.60
CA ASN A 64 -12.35 -4.90 -14.56
C ASN A 64 -11.05 -4.57 -15.33
N ILE A 65 -10.14 -3.85 -14.67
CA ILE A 65 -8.81 -3.56 -15.19
C ILE A 65 -7.93 -4.80 -15.03
N LYS A 66 -7.18 -5.14 -16.08
CA LYS A 66 -6.25 -6.28 -16.04
C LYS A 66 -4.97 -5.89 -15.32
N GLU A 67 -4.39 -6.81 -14.58
CA GLU A 67 -3.10 -6.63 -13.89
C GLU A 67 -2.01 -6.12 -14.84
N LYS A 68 -1.89 -6.68 -16.04
CA LYS A 68 -0.95 -6.23 -17.08
C LYS A 68 -1.12 -4.77 -17.48
N ASP A 69 -2.33 -4.22 -17.40
CA ASP A 69 -2.58 -2.81 -17.71
C ASP A 69 -2.22 -1.91 -16.52
N ILE A 70 -2.36 -2.39 -15.29
CA ILE A 70 -1.88 -1.73 -14.07
C ILE A 70 -0.35 -1.71 -14.07
N GLU A 71 0.29 -2.85 -14.32
CA GLU A 71 1.74 -2.98 -14.42
C GLU A 71 2.33 -1.98 -15.43
N LYS A 72 1.77 -1.95 -16.65
CA LYS A 72 2.17 -0.97 -17.67
C LYS A 72 1.99 0.47 -17.19
N ALA A 73 0.91 0.77 -16.47
CA ALA A 73 0.66 2.11 -15.95
C ALA A 73 1.71 2.47 -14.89
N VAL A 74 1.96 1.59 -13.92
CA VAL A 74 2.93 1.79 -12.84
C VAL A 74 4.36 1.96 -13.38
N ILE A 75 4.78 1.16 -14.36
CA ILE A 75 6.12 1.24 -14.96
C ILE A 75 6.31 2.53 -15.77
N ARG A 76 5.26 3.00 -16.46
CA ARG A 76 5.34 4.19 -17.34
C ARG A 76 5.10 5.50 -16.60
N ASP A 77 4.47 5.47 -15.44
CA ASP A 77 4.14 6.66 -14.67
C ASP A 77 5.34 7.15 -13.86
N LYS A 78 5.84 8.33 -14.22
CA LYS A 78 6.93 9.01 -13.51
C LYS A 78 6.54 9.44 -12.09
N ASN A 79 5.24 9.42 -11.75
CA ASN A 79 4.71 9.78 -10.43
C ASN A 79 4.38 8.55 -9.56
N SER A 80 4.92 7.37 -9.87
CA SER A 80 4.70 6.15 -9.07
C SER A 80 5.05 6.32 -7.59
N GLY A 81 6.03 7.18 -7.26
CA GLY A 81 6.38 7.56 -5.88
C GLY A 81 5.21 8.09 -5.04
N ASP A 82 4.29 8.84 -5.66
CA ASP A 82 3.12 9.39 -4.97
C ASP A 82 2.02 8.32 -4.77
N LEU A 83 1.96 7.30 -5.64
CA LEU A 83 1.01 6.21 -5.49
C LEU A 83 1.28 5.39 -4.23
N TYR A 84 2.54 5.09 -3.92
CA TYR A 84 2.92 4.38 -2.69
C TYR A 84 2.40 5.11 -1.45
N LYS A 85 2.73 6.41 -1.32
CA LYS A 85 2.30 7.25 -0.18
C LYS A 85 0.79 7.35 -0.10
N LEU A 86 0.12 7.54 -1.24
CA LEU A 86 -1.32 7.66 -1.31
C LEU A 86 -2.03 6.39 -0.81
N LEU A 87 -1.53 5.20 -1.19
CA LEU A 87 -2.08 3.91 -0.76
C LEU A 87 -1.82 3.65 0.74
N ILE A 88 -0.64 4.00 1.24
CA ILE A 88 -0.37 3.92 2.69
C ILE A 88 -1.37 4.80 3.45
N ASP A 89 -1.56 6.04 3.02
CA ASP A 89 -2.50 6.96 3.67
C ASP A 89 -3.96 6.53 3.49
N PHE A 90 -4.28 5.86 2.37
CA PHE A 90 -5.58 5.22 2.19
C PHE A 90 -5.82 4.20 3.30
N PHE A 91 -4.93 3.22 3.49
CA PHE A 91 -5.08 2.24 4.57
C PHE A 91 -5.13 2.86 5.97
N LYS A 92 -4.37 3.93 6.23
CA LYS A 92 -4.41 4.68 7.52
C LYS A 92 -5.77 5.29 7.81
N THR A 93 -6.45 5.78 6.77
CA THR A 93 -7.68 6.57 6.91
C THR A 93 -8.95 5.73 6.75
N GLU A 94 -8.89 4.63 6.00
CA GLU A 94 -10.03 3.78 5.73
C GLU A 94 -10.56 3.08 6.99
N PRO A 95 -11.88 3.17 7.29
CA PRO A 95 -12.45 2.64 8.54
C PRO A 95 -12.14 1.17 8.80
N LEU A 96 -12.13 0.34 7.74
CA LEU A 96 -11.94 -1.10 7.83
C LEU A 96 -10.50 -1.50 8.22
N THR A 97 -9.51 -0.63 7.98
CA THR A 97 -8.10 -0.89 8.29
C THR A 97 -7.54 0.03 9.37
N LYS A 98 -8.22 1.14 9.68
CA LYS A 98 -7.78 2.16 10.63
C LYS A 98 -7.35 1.61 12.00
N ARG A 99 -8.09 0.65 12.55
CA ARG A 99 -7.74 0.05 13.86
C ARG A 99 -6.44 -0.75 13.79
N MET A 100 -6.27 -1.57 12.75
CA MET A 100 -5.05 -2.35 12.52
C MET A 100 -3.86 -1.42 12.23
N MET A 101 -4.08 -0.37 11.44
CA MET A 101 -3.08 0.66 11.17
C MET A 101 -2.58 1.36 12.43
N LYS A 102 -3.45 1.64 13.41
CA LYS A 102 -3.01 2.22 14.69
C LYS A 102 -2.06 1.30 15.46
N THR A 103 -2.22 -0.02 15.34
CA THR A 103 -1.35 -1.00 15.98
C THR A 103 -0.01 -1.12 15.26
N ILE A 104 -0.01 -1.19 13.93
CA ILE A 104 1.21 -1.49 13.16
C ILE A 104 2.02 -0.26 12.76
N ASN A 105 1.39 0.90 12.55
CA ASN A 105 2.10 2.09 12.05
C ASN A 105 3.26 2.54 12.95
N PRO A 106 3.13 2.57 14.30
CA PRO A 106 4.25 2.90 15.17
C PRO A 106 5.43 1.93 15.01
N LEU A 107 5.14 0.62 14.95
CA LEU A 107 6.15 -0.44 14.81
C LEU A 107 6.89 -0.32 13.47
N ILE A 108 6.14 -0.05 12.41
CA ILE A 108 6.68 0.15 11.07
C ILE A 108 7.55 1.40 11.03
N THR A 109 7.06 2.55 11.49
CA THR A 109 7.83 3.80 11.53
C THR A 109 9.12 3.65 12.33
N GLU A 110 9.05 3.05 13.52
CA GLU A 110 10.24 2.81 14.34
C GLU A 110 11.27 1.90 13.64
N ALA A 111 10.81 0.83 12.98
CA ALA A 111 11.68 -0.06 12.22
C ALA A 111 12.37 0.68 11.05
N PHE A 112 11.63 1.50 10.30
CA PHE A 112 12.18 2.27 9.20
C PHE A 112 13.15 3.36 9.67
N ASP A 113 12.85 4.06 10.77
CA ASP A 113 13.75 5.07 11.34
C ASP A 113 15.08 4.44 11.81
N LYS A 114 15.03 3.23 12.37
CA LYS A 114 16.24 2.45 12.73
C LYS A 114 17.07 2.03 11.52
N ILE A 115 16.44 1.81 10.36
CA ILE A 115 17.12 1.43 9.11
C ILE A 115 17.68 2.66 8.37
N LYS A 116 16.96 3.78 8.40
CA LYS A 116 17.30 5.00 7.69
C LYS A 116 18.49 5.74 8.33
N ASN A 117 18.52 5.82 9.66
CA ASN A 117 19.59 6.50 10.40
C ASN A 117 21.02 5.98 10.08
N PRO A 118 21.26 4.65 9.99
CA PRO A 118 22.55 4.12 9.55
C PRO A 118 22.87 4.41 8.07
N MET A 119 21.90 4.28 7.17
CA MET A 119 22.13 4.51 5.73
C MET A 119 22.41 5.98 5.41
N GLU A 120 21.72 6.93 6.04
CA GLU A 120 22.00 8.36 5.87
C GLU A 120 23.38 8.75 6.44
N LYS A 121 23.82 8.09 7.52
CA LYS A 121 25.19 8.29 8.04
C LYS A 121 26.26 7.77 7.09
N LEU A 122 26.00 6.68 6.38
CA LEU A 122 26.92 6.12 5.38
C LEU A 122 26.95 6.97 4.09
N ALA A 123 25.82 7.51 3.67
CA ALA A 123 25.71 8.32 2.46
C ALA A 123 26.32 9.74 2.59
N ASN A 124 26.48 10.25 3.82
CA ASN A 124 27.07 11.57 4.10
C ASN A 124 28.54 11.49 4.57
N GLN A 125 29.18 10.33 4.43
CA GLN A 125 30.61 10.13 4.68
C GLN A 125 31.46 10.15 3.40
N GLU A 126 30.85 10.49 2.26
CA GLU A 126 31.51 10.83 0.98
C GLU A 126 31.47 12.34 0.74
#